data_AF-A0A2N2YSR2-F1
#
_entry.id   AF-A0A2N2YSR2-F1
#
_cell.length_a   1.000
_cell.length_b   1.000
_cell.length_c   1.000
_cell.angle_alpha   90.00
_cell.angle_beta   90.00
_cell.angle_gamma   90.00
#
_symmetry.space_group_name_H-M   'P 1'
#
loop_
_entity.id
_entity.type
_entity.pdbx_description
1 polymer ?
#
loop_
_entity_poly.entity_id
_entity_poly.type
_entity_poly.pdbx_seq_one_letter_code
_entity_poly.pdbx_strand_id
1 'polypeptide(L)'
;MPKDPEIYINREISWLHFNERVLQEAMDNTTPLLERARFLGIYSNNRDEFFRVRVATLKRLLKYETDHEIVGKSTGLVLEQIIKNVNDQEKRFTAAHQKVVNDLAKNHIYLLDENKLNNEQGEFVRTYFREHVRPYLFPLMLRNVKTLASLKDDSFYLGVYLHAEEMEAEYALVQVPIGQVPRFLELPSENNNYYLIMLDDVIRYCLNEVFSVFGYEKFEAYTIKFTRDAEIEMDDDVSKSFMEIMSESVKRRLKGEPVRFVYDKQIPDELLKLLVKKFNITKRDTMRAGGRYHNMKDFMEFPRLGSQSLRYPEMPPVPHPDMPSNVSMFDSILKKDIMLHFPYHSFQYILEWLREASIDPKVRSIKMTFYRAARDSKVMNALINAARNGKYVTVFMELQARFDEEANIYWTNKLQDEGVKIIKTI
;
A
#
# COMPACT_ATOMS: atom_id res chain seq x y z
N MET A 1 -33.09 -4.63 16.80
CA MET A 1 -32.28 -3.40 16.71
C MET A 1 -32.11 -2.82 18.11
N PRO A 2 -30.98 -2.16 18.44
CA PRO A 2 -30.81 -1.57 19.77
C PRO A 2 -31.91 -0.53 20.03
N LYS A 3 -32.35 -0.43 21.28
CA LYS A 3 -33.47 0.43 21.70
C LYS A 3 -33.17 1.94 21.66
N ASP A 4 -31.92 2.32 21.42
CA ASP A 4 -31.52 3.73 21.28
C ASP A 4 -30.28 3.86 20.35
N PRO A 5 -30.46 4.28 19.09
CA PRO A 5 -29.36 4.44 18.14
C PRO A 5 -28.42 5.61 18.47
N GLU A 6 -28.78 6.52 19.39
CA GLU A 6 -27.90 7.63 19.79
C GLU A 6 -26.76 7.20 20.73
N ILE A 7 -26.85 6.04 21.37
CA ILE A 7 -25.85 5.55 22.32
C ILE A 7 -24.59 5.00 21.62
N TYR A 8 -24.70 4.64 20.34
CA TYR A 8 -23.63 3.94 19.62
C TYR A 8 -22.97 4.82 18.56
N ILE A 9 -21.63 4.80 18.53
CA ILE A 9 -20.87 5.40 17.44
C ILE A 9 -20.81 4.42 16.28
N ASN A 10 -21.17 4.89 15.08
CA ASN A 10 -21.04 4.09 13.86
C ASN A 10 -19.58 3.60 13.68
N ARG A 11 -19.41 2.32 13.35
CA ARG A 11 -18.09 1.66 13.22
C ARG A 11 -17.14 2.39 12.26
N GLU A 12 -17.67 2.92 11.15
CA GLU A 12 -16.86 3.56 10.12
C GLU A 12 -16.42 4.96 10.54
N ILE A 13 -17.26 5.66 11.31
CA ILE A 13 -16.89 6.93 11.95
C ILE A 13 -15.86 6.70 13.07
N SER A 14 -16.05 5.67 13.89
CA SER A 14 -15.07 5.27 14.92
C SER A 14 -13.71 4.92 14.30
N TRP A 15 -13.69 4.23 13.15
CA TRP A 15 -12.46 3.94 12.41
C TRP A 15 -11.75 5.22 11.94
N LEU A 16 -12.50 6.24 11.48
CA LEU A 16 -11.89 7.52 11.11
C LEU A 16 -11.24 8.22 12.30
N HIS A 17 -11.80 8.12 13.51
CA HIS A 17 -11.16 8.64 14.73
C HIS A 17 -9.91 7.85 15.11
N PHE A 18 -9.92 6.53 14.91
CA PHE A 18 -8.71 5.72 15.05
C PHE A 18 -7.60 6.21 14.11
N ASN A 19 -7.90 6.38 12.82
CA ASN A 19 -6.87 6.84 11.90
C ASN A 19 -6.44 8.29 12.19
N GLU A 20 -7.33 9.11 12.75
CA GLU A 20 -6.95 10.43 13.26
C GLU A 20 -5.92 10.36 14.39
N ARG A 21 -5.98 9.35 15.27
CA ARG A 21 -4.94 9.12 16.29
C ARG A 21 -3.59 8.81 15.64
N VAL A 22 -3.57 8.07 14.53
CA VAL A 22 -2.34 7.85 13.74
C VAL A 22 -1.80 9.17 13.19
N LEU A 23 -2.67 10.06 12.72
CA LEU A 23 -2.25 11.40 12.27
C LEU A 23 -1.68 12.24 13.42
N GLN A 24 -2.20 12.08 14.63
CA GLN A 24 -1.69 12.79 15.81
C GLN A 24 -0.23 12.42 16.11
N GLU A 25 0.20 11.19 15.86
CA GLU A 25 1.61 10.79 15.98
C GLU A 25 2.53 11.55 15.01
N ALA A 26 2.05 11.91 13.82
CA ALA A 26 2.79 12.76 12.88
C ALA A 26 2.84 14.25 13.31
N MET A 27 1.84 14.67 14.10
CA MET A 27 1.71 16.04 14.59
C MET A 27 2.47 16.28 15.90
N ASP A 28 2.66 15.24 16.70
CA ASP A 28 3.34 15.26 17.99
C ASP A 28 4.84 15.59 17.82
N ASN A 29 5.32 16.58 18.56
CA ASN A 29 6.74 16.97 18.54
C ASN A 29 7.63 16.05 19.38
N THR A 30 7.06 15.20 20.24
CA THR A 30 7.79 14.20 21.02
C THR A 30 8.13 12.97 20.18
N THR A 31 7.38 12.74 19.09
CA THR A 31 7.70 11.72 18.09
C THR A 31 8.91 12.17 17.25
N PRO A 32 9.95 11.33 17.08
CA PRO A 32 11.12 11.69 16.30
C PRO A 32 10.75 12.05 14.85
N LEU A 33 11.48 12.99 14.27
CA LEU A 33 11.09 13.64 13.01
C LEU A 33 10.88 12.68 11.83
N LEU A 34 11.76 11.70 11.65
CA LEU A 34 11.59 10.72 10.56
C LEU A 34 10.41 9.77 10.83
N GLU A 35 10.09 9.52 12.11
CA GLU A 35 8.93 8.71 12.48
C GLU A 35 7.63 9.48 12.23
N ARG A 36 7.61 10.81 12.47
CA ARG A 36 6.49 11.67 12.07
C ARG A 36 6.23 11.60 10.56
N ALA A 37 7.30 11.61 9.75
CA ALA A 37 7.19 11.43 8.30
C ALA A 37 6.58 10.06 7.96
N ARG A 38 7.03 8.98 8.61
CA ARG A 38 6.46 7.64 8.43
C ARG A 38 5.01 7.54 8.86
N PHE A 39 4.60 8.18 9.94
CA PHE A 39 3.21 8.22 10.40
C PHE A 39 2.28 8.92 9.39
N LEU A 40 2.75 9.92 8.64
CA LEU A 40 1.99 10.46 7.49
C LEU A 40 1.74 9.36 6.44
N GLY A 41 2.74 8.51 6.20
CA GLY A 41 2.61 7.35 5.32
C GLY A 41 1.63 6.32 5.86
N ILE A 42 1.73 5.94 7.14
CA ILE A 42 0.81 4.99 7.77
C ILE A 42 -0.63 5.50 7.70
N TYR A 43 -0.85 6.77 8.06
CA TYR A 43 -2.16 7.42 7.96
C TYR A 43 -2.73 7.34 6.54
N SER A 44 -1.90 7.65 5.53
CA SER A 44 -2.31 7.59 4.12
C SER A 44 -2.63 6.17 3.67
N ASN A 45 -1.82 5.18 4.07
CA ASN A 45 -2.02 3.78 3.73
C ASN A 45 -3.34 3.25 4.30
N ASN A 46 -3.56 3.48 5.59
CA ASN A 46 -4.81 3.11 6.28
C ASN A 46 -6.02 3.75 5.60
N ARG A 47 -5.92 5.04 5.23
CA ARG A 47 -7.01 5.74 4.56
C ARG A 47 -7.30 5.13 3.19
N ASP A 48 -6.27 4.76 2.43
CA ASP A 48 -6.46 4.10 1.15
C ASP A 48 -7.19 2.75 1.31
N GLU A 49 -6.82 1.95 2.29
CA GLU A 49 -7.53 0.71 2.63
C GLU A 49 -8.99 0.97 3.05
N PHE A 50 -9.24 2.00 3.85
CA PHE A 50 -10.59 2.39 4.26
C PHE A 50 -11.49 2.70 3.07
N PHE A 51 -11.00 3.45 2.08
CA PHE A 51 -11.76 3.71 0.86
C PHE A 51 -11.94 2.45 0.01
N ARG A 52 -10.88 1.66 -0.14
CA ARG A 52 -10.88 0.44 -0.96
C ARG A 52 -11.85 -0.62 -0.45
N VAL A 53 -12.00 -0.73 0.86
CA VAL A 53 -12.80 -1.77 1.52
C VAL A 53 -14.10 -1.19 2.06
N ARG A 54 -14.04 -0.32 3.06
CA ARG A 54 -15.22 0.08 3.84
C ARG A 54 -16.13 1.02 3.07
N VAL A 55 -15.60 2.04 2.41
CA VAL A 55 -16.41 2.96 1.58
C VAL A 55 -16.98 2.24 0.37
N ALA A 56 -16.22 1.33 -0.24
CA ALA A 56 -16.71 0.49 -1.33
C ALA A 56 -17.92 -0.35 -0.90
N THR A 57 -17.86 -1.03 0.25
CA THR A 57 -19.01 -1.77 0.81
C THR A 57 -20.23 -0.90 1.03
N LEU A 58 -20.06 0.30 1.61
CA LEU A 58 -21.18 1.23 1.82
C LEU A 58 -21.80 1.69 0.49
N LYS A 59 -20.99 1.93 -0.55
CA LYS A 59 -21.49 2.29 -1.88
C LYS A 59 -22.25 1.14 -2.53
N ARG A 60 -21.81 -0.11 -2.36
CA ARG A 60 -22.55 -1.29 -2.85
C ARG A 60 -23.92 -1.39 -2.16
N LEU A 61 -23.97 -1.26 -0.84
CA LEU A 61 -25.23 -1.31 -0.09
C LEU A 61 -26.24 -0.26 -0.56
N LEU A 62 -25.79 0.95 -0.93
CA LEU A 62 -26.67 1.97 -1.52
C LEU A 62 -27.20 1.62 -2.91
N LYS A 63 -26.48 0.84 -3.72
CA LYS A 63 -26.92 0.46 -5.06
C LYS A 63 -28.06 -0.56 -5.05
N TYR A 64 -28.15 -1.38 -4.01
CA TYR A 64 -29.17 -2.42 -3.90
C TYR A 64 -30.56 -1.91 -3.47
N GLU A 65 -30.77 -0.57 -3.41
CA GLU A 65 -32.06 0.14 -3.17
C GLU A 65 -32.91 -0.40 -1.99
N THR A 66 -32.29 -1.15 -1.09
CA THR A 66 -32.82 -1.53 0.21
C THR A 66 -32.16 -0.58 1.18
N ASP A 67 -32.95 0.31 1.79
CA ASP A 67 -32.47 1.28 2.77
C ASP A 67 -32.02 0.51 4.02
N HIS A 68 -30.80 -0.03 3.96
CA HIS A 68 -30.19 -0.74 5.07
C HIS A 68 -29.83 0.30 6.12
N GLU A 69 -30.54 0.28 7.23
CA GLU A 69 -30.20 1.05 8.41
C GLU A 69 -28.91 0.49 9.04
N ILE A 70 -27.85 1.29 9.04
CA ILE A 70 -26.62 0.98 9.77
C ILE A 70 -26.69 1.72 11.11
N VAL A 71 -27.05 1.00 12.17
CA VAL A 71 -27.21 1.57 13.53
C VAL A 71 -28.24 2.72 13.53
N GLY A 72 -29.39 2.52 12.89
CA GLY A 72 -30.49 3.51 12.86
C GLY A 72 -30.22 4.76 12.03
N LYS A 73 -29.14 4.81 11.23
CA LYS A 73 -28.89 5.86 10.22
C LYS A 73 -28.90 5.25 8.82
N SER A 74 -29.44 5.99 7.84
CA SER A 74 -29.35 5.58 6.44
C SER A 74 -27.88 5.55 5.99
N THR A 75 -27.56 4.60 5.12
CA THR A 75 -26.19 4.43 4.60
C THR A 75 -25.68 5.70 3.90
N GLY A 76 -26.59 6.48 3.29
CA GLY A 76 -26.26 7.77 2.66
C GLY A 76 -25.74 8.81 3.64
N LEU A 77 -26.41 8.98 4.79
CA LEU A 77 -25.98 9.91 5.83
C LEU A 77 -24.62 9.54 6.43
N VAL A 78 -24.33 8.24 6.56
CA VAL A 78 -23.02 7.77 7.02
C VAL A 78 -21.93 8.14 6.01
N LEU A 79 -22.16 7.96 4.70
CA LEU A 79 -21.22 8.36 3.67
C LEU A 79 -20.96 9.87 3.65
N GLU A 80 -22.01 10.69 3.82
CA GLU A 80 -21.86 12.14 3.93
C GLU A 80 -20.99 12.54 5.14
N GLN A 81 -21.24 11.91 6.29
CA GLN A 81 -20.44 12.12 7.49
C GLN A 81 -18.98 11.68 7.29
N ILE A 82 -18.74 10.55 6.62
CA ILE A 82 -17.40 10.09 6.24
C ILE A 82 -16.69 11.14 5.39
N ILE A 83 -17.33 11.64 4.34
CA ILE A 83 -16.72 12.63 3.43
C ILE A 83 -16.39 13.92 4.20
N LYS A 84 -17.29 14.37 5.07
CA LYS A 84 -17.06 15.55 5.92
C LYS A 84 -15.84 15.36 6.83
N ASN A 85 -15.76 14.24 7.54
CA ASN A 85 -14.65 13.93 8.44
C ASN A 85 -13.31 13.80 7.68
N VAL A 86 -13.32 13.10 6.54
CA VAL A 86 -12.11 12.95 5.70
C VAL A 86 -11.62 14.29 5.16
N ASN A 87 -12.52 15.21 4.82
CA ASN A 87 -12.17 16.55 4.37
C ASN A 87 -11.52 17.38 5.49
N ASP A 88 -12.02 17.30 6.72
CA ASP A 88 -11.41 17.97 7.86
C ASP A 88 -10.02 17.39 8.19
N GLN A 89 -9.92 16.06 8.27
CA GLN A 89 -8.66 15.39 8.54
C GLN A 89 -7.60 15.66 7.46
N GLU A 90 -7.99 15.87 6.19
CA GLU A 90 -7.02 16.25 5.15
C GLU A 90 -6.40 17.62 5.38
N LYS A 91 -7.19 18.60 5.86
CA LYS A 91 -6.64 19.93 6.17
C LYS A 91 -5.54 19.80 7.22
N ARG A 92 -5.80 18.97 8.24
CA ARG A 92 -4.82 18.65 9.29
C ARG A 92 -3.63 17.87 8.76
N PHE A 93 -3.85 16.90 7.88
CA PHE A 93 -2.80 16.15 7.20
C PHE A 93 -1.87 17.08 6.41
N THR A 94 -2.45 18.01 5.65
CA THR A 94 -1.70 18.97 4.82
C THR A 94 -0.84 19.89 5.70
N ALA A 95 -1.40 20.40 6.80
CA ALA A 95 -0.65 21.19 7.77
C ALA A 95 0.46 20.39 8.46
N ALA A 96 0.19 19.14 8.85
CA ALA A 96 1.18 18.25 9.45
C ALA A 96 2.31 17.92 8.48
N HIS A 97 2.00 17.60 7.23
CA HIS A 97 2.97 17.37 6.16
C HIS A 97 3.86 18.59 5.94
N GLN A 98 3.27 19.78 5.80
CA GLN A 98 4.06 21.01 5.63
C GLN A 98 4.98 21.27 6.82
N LYS A 99 4.51 21.03 8.04
CA LYS A 99 5.32 21.15 9.25
C LYS A 99 6.48 20.15 9.25
N VAL A 100 6.23 18.89 8.90
CA VAL A 100 7.29 17.86 8.80
C VAL A 100 8.33 18.25 7.76
N VAL A 101 7.93 18.69 6.56
CA VAL A 101 8.86 19.15 5.52
C VAL A 101 9.70 20.35 6.00
N ASN A 102 9.09 21.31 6.68
CA ASN A 102 9.81 22.46 7.24
C ASN A 102 10.79 22.04 8.35
N ASP A 103 10.39 21.10 9.22
CA ASP A 103 11.25 20.59 10.29
C ASP A 103 12.40 19.73 9.74
N LEU A 104 12.19 19.00 8.63
CA LEU A 104 13.25 18.30 7.90
C LEU A 104 14.30 19.29 7.38
N ALA A 105 13.85 20.39 6.75
CA ALA A 105 14.76 21.42 6.25
C ALA A 105 15.61 22.07 7.36
N LYS A 106 15.05 22.28 8.56
CA LYS A 106 15.80 22.75 9.74
C LYS A 106 16.86 21.74 10.22
N ASN A 107 16.68 20.46 9.92
CA ASN A 107 17.63 19.39 10.22
C ASN A 107 18.49 19.02 9.00
N HIS A 108 18.66 19.96 8.07
CA HIS A 108 19.49 19.80 6.87
C HIS A 108 19.03 18.69 5.91
N ILE A 109 17.75 18.28 5.97
CA ILE A 109 17.15 17.31 5.06
C ILE A 109 16.15 18.05 4.17
N TYR A 110 16.45 18.17 2.89
CA TYR A 110 15.68 18.95 1.93
C TYR A 110 14.98 18.03 0.92
N LEU A 111 13.66 18.16 0.82
CA LEU A 111 12.88 17.52 -0.24
C LEU A 111 12.72 18.53 -1.40
N LEU A 112 13.45 18.28 -2.49
CA LEU A 112 13.46 19.12 -3.69
C LEU A 112 12.40 18.65 -4.70
N ASP A 113 11.95 19.59 -5.52
CA ASP A 113 11.18 19.33 -6.73
C ASP A 113 12.07 19.57 -7.97
N GLU A 114 11.56 19.25 -9.16
CA GLU A 114 12.30 19.32 -10.41
C GLU A 114 12.79 20.73 -10.78
N ASN A 115 12.19 21.77 -10.19
CA ASN A 115 12.52 23.18 -10.47
C ASN A 115 13.61 23.73 -9.54
N LYS A 116 14.04 22.95 -8.54
CA LYS A 116 15.00 23.37 -7.51
C LYS A 116 16.34 22.63 -7.59
N LEU A 117 16.54 21.83 -8.63
CA LEU A 117 17.79 21.11 -8.86
C LEU A 117 18.88 22.07 -9.35
N ASN A 118 20.08 21.91 -8.80
CA ASN A 118 21.26 22.53 -9.40
C ASN A 118 21.74 21.73 -10.64
N ASN A 119 22.76 22.22 -11.35
CA ASN A 119 23.24 21.58 -12.57
C ASN A 119 23.76 20.16 -12.37
N GLU A 120 24.50 19.92 -11.27
CA GLU A 120 25.05 18.59 -10.95
C GLU A 120 23.93 17.59 -10.62
N GLN A 121 23.00 18.00 -9.76
CA GLN A 121 21.83 17.19 -9.39
C GLN A 121 20.94 16.92 -10.60
N GLY A 122 20.77 17.88 -11.50
CA GLY A 122 20.04 17.70 -12.75
C GLY A 122 20.68 16.64 -13.66
N GLU A 123 22.01 16.64 -13.79
CA GLU A 123 22.71 15.62 -14.58
C GLU A 123 22.67 14.24 -13.93
N PHE A 124 22.79 14.20 -12.61
CA PHE A 124 22.59 12.97 -11.83
C PHE A 124 21.19 12.39 -12.04
N VAL A 125 20.14 13.23 -11.96
CA VAL A 125 18.75 12.83 -12.18
C VAL A 125 18.54 12.30 -13.60
N ARG A 126 19.10 12.94 -14.63
CA ARG A 126 19.02 12.45 -16.03
C ARG A 126 19.70 11.09 -16.19
N THR A 127 20.89 10.92 -15.62
CA THR A 127 21.63 9.65 -15.67
C THR A 127 20.83 8.54 -14.99
N TYR A 128 20.38 8.80 -13.76
CA TYR A 128 19.54 7.87 -13.00
C TYR A 128 18.25 7.53 -13.76
N PHE A 129 17.60 8.52 -14.38
CA PHE A 129 16.40 8.32 -15.17
C PHE A 129 16.66 7.35 -16.34
N ARG A 130 17.72 7.57 -17.12
CA ARG A 130 18.05 6.71 -18.28
C ARG A 130 18.35 5.27 -17.88
N GLU A 131 19.08 5.08 -16.78
CA GLU A 131 19.56 3.77 -16.37
C GLU A 131 18.52 2.96 -15.59
N HIS A 132 17.75 3.63 -14.72
CA HIS A 132 16.90 2.94 -13.74
C HIS A 132 15.40 3.18 -13.92
N VAL A 133 14.97 4.34 -14.44
CA VAL A 133 13.54 4.70 -14.52
C VAL A 133 12.95 4.43 -15.89
N ARG A 134 13.62 4.91 -16.94
CA ARG A 134 13.18 4.84 -18.34
C ARG A 134 12.84 3.42 -18.82
N PRO A 135 13.58 2.35 -18.43
CA PRO A 135 13.22 0.97 -18.83
C PRO A 135 11.83 0.51 -18.38
N TYR A 136 11.26 1.13 -17.35
CA TYR A 136 9.94 0.81 -16.82
C TYR A 136 8.85 1.80 -17.25
N LEU A 137 9.21 2.85 -17.99
CA LEU A 137 8.32 3.97 -18.29
C LEU A 137 7.72 3.81 -19.69
N PHE A 138 6.44 3.44 -19.73
CA PHE A 138 5.67 3.23 -20.96
C PHE A 138 4.51 4.22 -21.03
N PRO A 139 4.67 5.37 -21.71
CA PRO A 139 3.60 6.34 -21.87
C PRO A 139 2.43 5.80 -22.69
N LEU A 140 1.22 6.15 -22.27
CA LEU A 140 -0.02 5.86 -22.99
C LEU A 140 -0.61 7.14 -23.57
N MET A 141 -0.55 7.30 -24.89
CA MET A 141 -1.18 8.43 -25.58
C MET A 141 -2.71 8.33 -25.48
N LEU A 142 -3.35 9.30 -24.83
CA LEU A 142 -4.77 9.25 -24.52
C LEU A 142 -5.65 9.26 -25.76
N ARG A 143 -5.21 9.85 -26.88
CA ARG A 143 -5.92 9.82 -28.17
C ARG A 143 -6.20 8.39 -28.65
N ASN A 144 -5.25 7.48 -28.45
CA ASN A 144 -5.30 6.11 -28.96
C ASN A 144 -6.03 5.14 -28.03
N VAL A 145 -6.26 5.54 -26.77
CA VAL A 145 -6.85 4.66 -25.76
C VAL A 145 -8.35 4.88 -25.66
N LYS A 146 -9.16 3.85 -25.97
CA LYS A 146 -10.62 3.94 -25.85
C LYS A 146 -11.11 4.01 -24.40
N THR A 147 -10.51 3.22 -23.52
CA THR A 147 -10.86 3.14 -22.09
C THR A 147 -9.63 2.90 -21.24
N LEU A 148 -9.61 3.49 -20.03
CA LEU A 148 -8.57 3.29 -19.01
C LEU A 148 -9.03 2.34 -17.89
N ALA A 149 -10.16 1.64 -18.10
CA ALA A 149 -10.74 0.73 -17.12
C ALA A 149 -9.83 -0.45 -16.75
N SER A 150 -8.79 -0.79 -17.51
CA SER A 150 -7.86 -1.89 -17.19
C SER A 150 -6.61 -1.46 -16.41
N LEU A 151 -6.44 -0.17 -16.11
CA LEU A 151 -5.27 0.31 -15.38
C LEU A 151 -5.23 -0.21 -13.93
N LYS A 152 -4.01 -0.44 -13.42
CA LYS A 152 -3.77 -1.04 -12.09
C LYS A 152 -4.15 -0.09 -10.94
N ASP A 153 -4.90 -0.63 -9.97
CA ASP A 153 -5.45 0.08 -8.81
C ASP A 153 -4.42 0.58 -7.79
N ASP A 154 -3.31 -0.13 -7.60
CA ASP A 154 -2.31 0.24 -6.58
C ASP A 154 -1.22 1.17 -7.09
N SER A 155 -1.31 1.59 -8.34
CA SER A 155 -0.41 2.57 -8.96
C SER A 155 -1.08 3.94 -9.02
N PHE A 156 -0.26 4.98 -9.13
CA PHE A 156 -0.72 6.29 -9.53
C PHE A 156 0.01 6.71 -10.81
N TYR A 157 -0.53 7.72 -11.48
CA TYR A 157 -0.11 8.10 -12.82
C TYR A 157 0.13 9.60 -12.89
N LEU A 158 0.94 10.01 -13.87
CA LEU A 158 1.07 11.39 -14.29
C LEU A 158 0.27 11.58 -15.58
N GLY A 159 -0.76 12.41 -15.53
CA GLY A 159 -1.40 12.95 -16.72
C GLY A 159 -0.52 14.05 -17.30
N VAL A 160 0.03 13.82 -18.49
CA VAL A 160 0.99 14.72 -19.14
C VAL A 160 0.28 15.50 -20.24
N TYR A 161 0.37 16.82 -20.17
CA TYR A 161 0.02 17.74 -21.24
C TYR A 161 1.24 17.96 -22.14
N LEU A 162 1.05 17.75 -23.44
CA LEU A 162 2.06 17.85 -24.47
C LEU A 162 1.65 18.94 -25.45
N HIS A 163 2.55 19.90 -25.70
CA HIS A 163 2.27 21.02 -26.61
C HIS A 163 3.51 21.45 -27.39
N ALA A 164 3.30 21.91 -28.62
CA ALA A 164 4.23 22.65 -29.47
C ALA A 164 3.44 23.68 -30.29
N GLU A 165 4.06 24.78 -30.71
CA GLU A 165 3.35 25.91 -31.35
C GLU A 165 2.54 25.50 -32.59
N GLU A 166 3.08 24.61 -33.42
CA GLU A 166 2.45 24.18 -34.69
C GLU A 166 1.65 22.86 -34.56
N MET A 167 1.44 22.36 -33.33
CA MET A 167 0.80 21.07 -33.09
C MET A 167 -0.43 21.21 -32.19
N GLU A 168 -1.45 20.40 -32.48
CA GLU A 168 -2.55 20.24 -31.54
C GLU A 168 -2.04 19.69 -30.20
N ALA A 169 -2.58 20.22 -29.11
CA ALA A 169 -2.24 19.72 -27.79
C ALA A 169 -2.64 18.25 -27.65
N GLU A 170 -1.71 17.44 -27.17
CA GLU A 170 -1.93 16.03 -26.89
C GLU A 170 -1.80 15.74 -25.40
N TYR A 171 -2.34 14.60 -25.00
CA TYR A 171 -2.29 14.16 -23.63
C TYR A 171 -1.77 12.73 -23.57
N ALA A 172 -0.86 12.50 -22.64
CA ALA A 172 -0.35 11.17 -22.33
C ALA A 172 -0.61 10.82 -20.87
N LEU A 173 -0.54 9.53 -20.57
CA LEU A 173 -0.59 9.02 -19.22
C LEU A 173 0.66 8.19 -18.96
N VAL A 174 1.39 8.53 -17.90
CA VAL A 174 2.62 7.84 -17.51
C VAL A 174 2.40 7.16 -16.17
N GLN A 175 2.55 5.83 -16.13
CA GLN A 175 2.51 5.09 -14.87
C GLN A 175 3.81 5.30 -14.09
N VAL A 176 3.72 5.63 -12.80
CA VAL A 176 4.91 5.69 -11.95
C VAL A 176 5.28 4.27 -11.51
N PRO A 177 6.53 3.80 -11.72
CA PRO A 177 6.95 2.41 -11.50
C PRO A 177 7.29 2.14 -10.02
N ILE A 178 6.28 2.23 -9.16
CA ILE A 178 6.41 2.00 -7.71
C ILE A 178 6.71 0.51 -7.45
N GLY A 179 7.69 0.27 -6.58
CA GLY A 179 8.12 -1.09 -6.21
C GLY A 179 9.13 -1.71 -7.17
N GLN A 180 9.28 -1.17 -8.39
CA GLN A 180 10.45 -1.44 -9.25
C GLN A 180 11.58 -0.45 -8.97
N VAL A 181 11.21 0.80 -8.69
CA VAL A 181 12.16 1.90 -8.41
C VAL A 181 11.83 2.51 -7.05
N PRO A 182 12.85 2.84 -6.22
CA PRO A 182 12.65 3.54 -4.95
C PRO A 182 11.87 4.85 -5.13
N ARG A 183 10.98 5.14 -4.17
CA ARG A 183 10.18 6.35 -4.16
C ARG A 183 11.01 7.62 -4.03
N PHE A 184 12.01 7.56 -3.15
CA PHE A 184 12.87 8.67 -2.79
C PHE A 184 14.26 8.39 -3.37
N LEU A 185 14.77 9.35 -4.14
CA LEU A 185 16.12 9.34 -4.65
C LEU A 185 16.94 10.34 -3.84
N GLU A 186 18.02 9.87 -3.24
CA GLU A 186 19.03 10.72 -2.63
C GLU A 186 19.90 11.34 -3.73
N LEU A 187 20.01 12.66 -3.70
CA LEU A 187 20.78 13.45 -4.65
C LEU A 187 22.19 13.70 -4.13
N PRO A 188 23.17 13.98 -5.02
CA PRO A 188 24.48 14.48 -4.63
C PRO A 188 24.37 15.63 -3.64
N SER A 189 25.15 15.52 -2.57
CA SER A 189 25.12 16.44 -1.44
C SER A 189 26.44 17.20 -1.30
N GLU A 190 26.31 18.46 -0.90
CA GLU A 190 27.43 19.28 -0.43
C GLU A 190 27.16 19.70 1.02
N ASN A 191 28.24 19.93 1.79
CA ASN A 191 28.18 20.61 3.09
C ASN A 191 27.24 19.98 4.14
N ASN A 192 27.26 18.65 4.30
CA ASN A 192 26.44 17.92 5.29
C ASN A 192 24.91 18.05 5.14
N ASN A 193 24.43 18.54 3.99
CA ASN A 193 23.00 18.53 3.68
C ASN A 193 22.60 17.19 3.04
N TYR A 194 21.36 16.77 3.25
CA TYR A 194 20.75 15.64 2.55
C TYR A 194 19.69 16.18 1.61
N TYR A 195 19.81 15.87 0.31
CA TYR A 195 18.85 16.27 -0.70
C TYR A 195 18.11 15.04 -1.20
N LEU A 196 16.79 15.08 -1.16
CA LEU A 196 15.92 14.04 -1.69
C LEU A 196 15.06 14.62 -2.80
N ILE A 197 14.82 13.83 -3.84
CA ILE A 197 13.77 14.09 -4.83
C ILE A 197 12.84 12.89 -4.89
N MET A 198 11.54 13.13 -5.11
CA MET A 198 10.60 12.04 -5.33
C MET A 198 10.62 11.58 -6.78
N LEU A 199 10.34 10.29 -6.98
CA LEU A 199 10.32 9.66 -8.30
C LEU A 199 9.42 10.38 -9.31
N ASP A 200 8.32 11.00 -8.87
CA ASP A 200 7.42 11.77 -9.73
C ASP A 200 8.18 12.94 -10.35
N ASP A 201 8.95 13.67 -9.55
CA ASP A 201 9.68 14.85 -10.00
C ASP A 201 10.92 14.45 -10.82
N VAL A 202 11.52 13.30 -10.55
CA VAL A 202 12.51 12.68 -11.46
C VAL A 202 11.90 12.47 -12.85
N ILE A 203 10.69 11.91 -12.92
CA ILE A 203 9.96 11.71 -14.18
C ILE A 203 9.60 13.06 -14.81
N ARG A 204 9.08 14.02 -14.04
CA ARG A 204 8.72 15.36 -14.53
C ARG A 204 9.92 16.07 -15.15
N TYR A 205 11.08 16.02 -14.48
CA TYR A 205 12.31 16.64 -14.96
C TYR A 205 12.76 16.06 -16.32
N CYS A 206 12.48 14.78 -16.56
CA CYS A 206 12.96 14.05 -17.74
C CYS A 206 11.88 13.82 -18.80
N LEU A 207 10.72 14.50 -18.75
CA LEU A 207 9.65 14.35 -19.75
C LEU A 207 10.12 14.72 -21.16
N ASN A 208 11.04 15.67 -21.28
CA ASN A 208 11.66 16.03 -22.55
C ASN A 208 12.36 14.83 -23.23
N GLU A 209 13.11 14.01 -22.48
CA GLU A 209 13.79 12.83 -23.02
C GLU A 209 12.81 11.75 -23.52
N VAL A 210 11.56 11.80 -23.05
CA VAL A 210 10.51 10.86 -23.44
C VAL A 210 9.77 11.36 -24.68
N PHE A 211 9.41 12.64 -24.72
CA PHE A 211 8.45 13.16 -25.70
C PHE A 211 9.03 14.10 -26.77
N SER A 212 10.22 14.70 -26.56
CA SER A 212 10.82 15.63 -27.53
C SER A 212 11.15 14.96 -28.87
N VAL A 213 11.38 13.64 -28.89
CA VAL A 213 11.58 12.88 -30.14
C VAL A 213 10.36 12.92 -31.08
N PHE A 214 9.19 13.33 -30.60
CA PHE A 214 7.96 13.48 -31.37
C PHE A 214 7.65 14.95 -31.75
N GLY A 215 8.56 15.90 -31.46
CA GLY A 215 8.40 17.31 -31.82
C GLY A 215 7.68 18.18 -30.78
N TYR A 216 7.32 17.64 -29.62
CA TYR A 216 6.75 18.44 -28.52
C TYR A 216 7.83 19.27 -27.79
N GLU A 217 7.45 20.45 -27.31
CA GLU A 217 8.37 21.41 -26.69
C GLU A 217 8.01 21.73 -25.23
N LYS A 218 6.71 21.74 -24.92
CA LYS A 218 6.20 22.04 -23.58
C LYS A 218 5.57 20.80 -22.94
N PHE A 219 5.95 20.55 -21.69
CA PHE A 219 5.53 19.39 -20.91
C PHE A 219 5.02 19.84 -19.54
N GLU A 220 3.80 19.48 -19.18
CA GLU A 220 3.25 19.70 -17.84
C GLU A 220 2.65 18.38 -17.34
N ALA A 221 2.93 17.99 -16.09
CA ALA A 221 2.54 16.69 -15.57
C ALA A 221 1.84 16.77 -14.21
N TYR A 222 0.64 16.20 -14.18
CA TYR A 222 -0.31 16.29 -13.08
C TYR A 222 -0.56 14.91 -12.50
N THR A 223 -0.39 14.76 -11.19
CA THR A 223 -0.58 13.46 -10.53
C THR A 223 -2.07 13.12 -10.50
N ILE A 224 -2.40 11.89 -10.84
CA ILE A 224 -3.73 11.32 -10.66
C ILE A 224 -3.63 9.95 -10.00
N LYS A 225 -4.58 9.63 -9.15
CA LYS A 225 -4.70 8.35 -8.46
C LYS A 225 -6.16 7.93 -8.42
N PHE A 226 -6.42 6.68 -8.74
CA PHE A 226 -7.72 6.08 -8.51
C PHE A 226 -7.64 5.06 -7.37
N THR A 227 -8.80 4.73 -6.84
CA THR A 227 -8.97 3.64 -5.87
C THR A 227 -10.24 2.92 -6.24
N ARG A 228 -10.15 1.62 -6.45
CA ARG A 228 -11.23 0.73 -6.85
C ARG A 228 -11.66 -0.12 -5.68
N ASP A 229 -12.79 -0.77 -5.87
CA ASP A 229 -13.27 -1.76 -4.94
C ASP A 229 -12.28 -2.93 -4.79
N ALA A 230 -12.03 -3.34 -3.54
CA ALA A 230 -11.20 -4.49 -3.20
C ALA A 230 -11.98 -5.79 -3.02
N GLU A 231 -13.32 -5.77 -2.99
CA GLU A 231 -14.07 -6.99 -2.75
C GLU A 231 -13.99 -7.94 -3.94
N ILE A 232 -13.89 -9.23 -3.61
CA ILE A 232 -13.75 -10.34 -4.54
C ILE A 232 -15.15 -10.91 -4.73
N GLU A 233 -15.76 -10.68 -5.90
CA GLU A 233 -16.97 -11.41 -6.28
C GLU A 233 -16.57 -12.84 -6.67
N MET A 234 -17.07 -13.82 -5.92
CA MET A 234 -16.87 -15.23 -6.23
C MET A 234 -17.80 -15.63 -7.37
N ASP A 235 -17.27 -16.44 -8.28
CA ASP A 235 -18.07 -17.09 -9.32
C ASP A 235 -18.83 -18.26 -8.69
N ASP A 236 -20.13 -18.38 -8.97
CA ASP A 236 -20.99 -19.46 -8.43
C ASP A 236 -20.92 -20.74 -9.30
N ASP A 237 -19.97 -20.81 -10.23
CA ASP A 237 -19.78 -21.94 -11.11
C ASP A 237 -19.28 -23.19 -10.35
N VAL A 238 -20.20 -24.11 -10.09
CA VAL A 238 -19.98 -25.38 -9.37
C VAL A 238 -19.01 -26.33 -10.11
N SER A 239 -18.71 -26.07 -11.39
CA SER A 239 -17.76 -26.88 -12.17
C SER A 239 -16.29 -26.54 -11.89
N LYS A 240 -16.02 -25.38 -11.28
CA LYS A 240 -14.67 -24.90 -11.00
C LYS A 240 -14.23 -25.29 -9.59
N SER A 241 -12.94 -25.58 -9.43
CA SER A 241 -12.38 -25.73 -8.09
C SER A 241 -12.35 -24.39 -7.36
N PHE A 242 -12.45 -24.40 -6.02
CA PHE A 242 -12.35 -23.18 -5.21
C PHE A 242 -11.09 -22.36 -5.50
N MET A 243 -9.97 -23.02 -5.82
CA MET A 243 -8.71 -22.35 -6.18
C MET A 243 -8.81 -21.61 -7.51
N GLU A 244 -9.51 -22.18 -8.49
CA GLU A 244 -9.75 -21.55 -9.79
C GLU A 244 -10.68 -20.36 -9.64
N ILE A 245 -11.78 -20.52 -8.90
CA ILE A 245 -12.72 -19.43 -8.58
C ILE A 245 -11.95 -18.29 -7.92
N MET A 246 -11.15 -18.57 -6.90
CA MET A 246 -10.41 -17.54 -6.20
C MET A 246 -9.33 -16.87 -7.07
N SER A 247 -8.61 -17.64 -7.89
CA SER A 247 -7.61 -17.09 -8.82
C SER A 247 -8.26 -16.19 -9.88
N GLU A 248 -9.43 -16.56 -10.40
CA GLU A 248 -10.20 -15.73 -11.31
C GLU A 248 -10.72 -14.47 -10.63
N SER A 249 -11.25 -14.59 -9.41
CA SER A 249 -11.81 -13.46 -8.69
C SER A 249 -10.73 -12.46 -8.25
N VAL A 250 -9.51 -12.92 -7.91
CA VAL A 250 -8.34 -12.03 -7.73
C VAL A 250 -8.02 -11.27 -9.03
N LYS A 251 -8.13 -11.90 -10.20
CA LYS A 251 -7.96 -11.20 -11.50
C LYS A 251 -9.12 -10.22 -11.78
N ARG A 252 -10.36 -10.57 -11.41
CA ARG A 252 -11.54 -9.69 -11.56
C ARG A 252 -11.44 -8.45 -10.68
N ARG A 253 -10.85 -8.55 -9.48
CA ARG A 253 -10.58 -7.42 -8.58
C ARG A 253 -9.79 -6.29 -9.25
N LEU A 254 -8.88 -6.59 -10.17
CA LEU A 254 -8.17 -5.55 -10.95
C LEU A 254 -9.12 -4.68 -11.79
N LYS A 255 -10.34 -5.17 -12.07
CA LYS A 255 -11.40 -4.49 -12.82
C LYS A 255 -12.52 -3.94 -11.93
N GLY A 256 -12.34 -3.91 -10.61
CA GLY A 256 -13.34 -3.42 -9.66
C GLY A 256 -13.83 -2.00 -9.97
N GLU A 257 -15.05 -1.67 -9.55
CA GLU A 257 -15.64 -0.36 -9.81
C GLU A 257 -14.82 0.77 -9.15
N PRO A 258 -14.67 1.93 -9.81
CA PRO A 258 -13.98 3.06 -9.22
C PRO A 258 -14.74 3.56 -7.99
N VAL A 259 -14.04 3.71 -6.86
CA VAL A 259 -14.63 4.24 -5.62
C VAL A 259 -14.25 5.71 -5.45
N ARG A 260 -13.00 6.04 -5.78
CA ARG A 260 -12.41 7.37 -5.56
C ARG A 260 -11.44 7.73 -6.69
N PHE A 261 -11.52 8.97 -7.16
CA PHE A 261 -10.57 9.57 -8.10
C PHE A 261 -9.98 10.84 -7.50
N VAL A 262 -8.67 10.83 -7.26
CA VAL A 262 -7.91 11.96 -6.73
C VAL A 262 -7.02 12.50 -7.84
N TYR A 263 -7.00 13.81 -8.01
CA TYR A 263 -6.22 14.47 -9.05
C TYR A 263 -5.57 15.74 -8.52
N ASP A 264 -4.45 16.15 -9.11
CA ASP A 264 -3.81 17.41 -8.83
C ASP A 264 -4.77 18.57 -9.12
N LYS A 265 -4.98 19.47 -8.14
CA LYS A 265 -5.83 20.66 -8.30
C LYS A 265 -5.44 21.58 -9.46
N GLN A 266 -4.20 21.51 -9.94
CA GLN A 266 -3.71 22.32 -11.06
C GLN A 266 -3.94 21.68 -12.43
N ILE A 267 -4.53 20.48 -12.49
CA ILE A 267 -4.81 19.79 -13.75
C ILE A 267 -5.71 20.63 -14.66
N PRO A 268 -5.41 20.77 -15.96
CA PRO A 268 -6.28 21.48 -16.90
C PRO A 268 -7.64 20.82 -17.01
N ASP A 269 -8.70 21.63 -17.09
CA ASP A 269 -10.09 21.15 -17.16
C ASP A 269 -10.32 20.20 -18.34
N GLU A 270 -9.66 20.43 -19.47
CA GLU A 270 -9.77 19.57 -20.66
C GLU A 270 -9.20 18.18 -20.41
N LEU A 271 -8.01 18.10 -19.80
CA LEU A 271 -7.40 16.83 -19.39
C LEU A 271 -8.26 16.13 -18.34
N LEU A 272 -8.77 16.86 -17.35
CA LEU A 272 -9.65 16.29 -16.33
C LEU A 272 -10.92 15.68 -16.93
N LYS A 273 -11.61 16.41 -17.82
CA LYS A 273 -12.80 15.92 -18.53
C LYS A 273 -12.48 14.68 -19.37
N LEU A 274 -11.33 14.67 -20.05
CA LEU A 274 -10.87 13.53 -20.83
C LEU A 274 -10.65 12.29 -19.96
N LEU A 275 -9.97 12.45 -18.81
CA LEU A 275 -9.72 11.38 -17.86
C LEU A 275 -11.02 10.86 -17.25
N VAL A 276 -11.90 11.75 -16.77
CA VAL A 276 -13.22 11.40 -16.23
C VAL A 276 -14.01 10.54 -17.22
N LYS A 277 -14.03 10.93 -18.49
CA LYS A 277 -14.69 10.17 -19.55
C LYS A 277 -14.03 8.81 -19.79
N LYS A 278 -12.70 8.75 -19.91
CA LYS A 278 -11.98 7.50 -20.21
C LYS A 278 -11.95 6.49 -19.07
N PHE A 279 -12.01 6.96 -17.83
CA PHE A 279 -12.11 6.13 -16.63
C PHE A 279 -13.57 5.76 -16.28
N ASN A 280 -14.55 6.27 -17.03
CA ASN A 280 -15.98 6.07 -16.77
C ASN A 280 -16.37 6.50 -15.34
N ILE A 281 -15.83 7.63 -14.89
CA ILE A 281 -16.13 8.18 -13.55
C ILE A 281 -17.52 8.80 -13.58
N THR A 282 -18.37 8.36 -12.67
CA THR A 282 -19.77 8.77 -12.55
C THR A 282 -19.97 9.73 -11.38
N LYS A 283 -21.16 10.36 -11.31
CA LYS A 283 -21.53 11.22 -10.16
C LYS A 283 -21.58 10.49 -8.81
N ARG A 284 -21.62 9.15 -8.82
CA ARG A 284 -21.60 8.31 -7.61
C ARG A 284 -20.18 8.10 -7.09
N ASP A 285 -19.17 8.41 -7.90
CA ASP A 285 -17.76 8.22 -7.57
C ASP A 285 -17.23 9.46 -6.85
N THR A 286 -16.34 9.24 -5.89
CA THR A 286 -15.82 10.35 -5.09
C THR A 286 -14.67 10.98 -5.85
N MET A 287 -14.93 12.12 -6.50
CA MET A 287 -13.89 12.94 -7.13
C MET A 287 -13.32 13.95 -6.13
N ARG A 288 -12.01 14.14 -6.15
CA ARG A 288 -11.34 15.06 -5.24
C ARG A 288 -10.10 15.71 -5.86
N ALA A 289 -10.08 17.04 -5.85
CA ALA A 289 -8.85 17.80 -6.07
C ALA A 289 -7.93 17.68 -4.84
N GLY A 290 -6.71 17.20 -5.06
CA GLY A 290 -5.66 17.03 -4.06
C GLY A 290 -4.45 17.91 -4.34
N GLY A 291 -3.40 17.72 -3.53
CA GLY A 291 -2.10 18.34 -3.76
C GLY A 291 -1.33 17.71 -4.92
N ARG A 292 -0.18 18.30 -5.25
CA ARG A 292 0.72 17.84 -6.32
C ARG A 292 1.14 16.38 -6.19
N TYR A 293 1.34 15.92 -4.96
CA TYR A 293 1.82 14.57 -4.67
C TYR A 293 0.68 13.71 -4.15
N HIS A 294 0.58 12.51 -4.68
CA HIS A 294 -0.32 11.48 -4.20
C HIS A 294 0.50 10.28 -3.70
N ASN A 295 -0.22 9.27 -3.21
CA ASN A 295 0.39 8.05 -2.72
C ASN A 295 1.37 8.28 -1.55
N MET A 296 0.96 9.10 -0.58
CA MET A 296 1.77 9.40 0.60
C MET A 296 2.09 8.17 1.45
N LYS A 297 1.45 7.02 1.21
CA LYS A 297 1.80 5.73 1.83
C LYS A 297 3.29 5.39 1.69
N ASP A 298 3.94 5.85 0.63
CA ASP A 298 5.36 5.58 0.40
C ASP A 298 6.27 6.24 1.45
N PHE A 299 5.78 7.24 2.18
CA PHE A 299 6.51 7.81 3.33
C PHE A 299 6.70 6.79 4.48
N MET A 300 5.99 5.66 4.51
CA MET A 300 6.30 4.59 5.47
C MET A 300 7.75 4.08 5.31
N GLU A 301 8.28 4.14 4.10
CA GLU A 301 9.65 3.77 3.75
C GLU A 301 10.57 4.99 3.65
N PHE A 302 10.21 6.12 4.27
CA PHE A 302 11.03 7.33 4.22
C PHE A 302 12.47 7.02 4.68
N PRO A 303 13.48 7.47 3.91
CA PRO A 303 14.86 7.06 4.10
C PRO A 303 15.42 7.48 5.46
N ARG A 304 16.34 6.66 5.93
CA ARG A 304 17.02 6.77 7.21
C ARG A 304 18.17 7.79 7.11
N LEU A 305 17.86 9.08 7.11
CA LEU A 305 18.83 10.19 6.96
C LEU A 305 19.17 10.93 8.27
N GLY A 306 20.26 11.68 8.28
CA GLY A 306 20.67 12.51 9.42
C GLY A 306 20.99 11.72 10.70
N SER A 307 20.91 12.40 11.85
CA SER A 307 21.30 11.85 13.16
C SER A 307 20.34 10.77 13.68
N GLN A 308 20.85 9.93 14.60
CA GLN A 308 20.06 8.87 15.24
C GLN A 308 18.88 9.43 16.08
N SER A 309 19.00 10.66 16.58
CA SER A 309 17.95 11.32 17.37
C SER A 309 16.68 11.63 16.57
N LEU A 310 16.74 11.59 15.24
CA LEU A 310 15.57 11.80 14.38
C LEU A 310 14.68 10.56 14.27
N ARG A 311 15.01 9.47 14.97
CA ARG A 311 14.38 8.16 14.91
C ARG A 311 14.15 7.61 16.30
N TYR A 312 13.28 6.62 16.43
CA TYR A 312 13.22 5.86 17.67
C TYR A 312 14.54 5.08 17.86
N PRO A 313 15.01 4.92 19.12
CA PRO A 313 16.13 4.04 19.39
C PRO A 313 15.77 2.62 18.96
N GLU A 314 16.75 1.90 18.43
CA GLU A 314 16.53 0.50 18.08
C GLU A 314 16.28 -0.30 19.36
N MET A 315 15.21 -1.11 19.35
CA MET A 315 14.84 -2.00 20.45
C MET A 315 15.09 -3.45 19.99
N PRO A 316 16.34 -3.94 20.07
CA PRO A 316 16.62 -5.32 19.70
C PRO A 316 15.82 -6.28 20.60
N PRO A 317 15.28 -7.38 20.04
CA PRO A 317 14.53 -8.34 20.84
C PRO A 317 15.39 -8.92 21.97
N VAL A 318 14.79 -9.03 23.16
CA VAL A 318 15.43 -9.64 24.32
C VAL A 318 15.33 -11.17 24.26
N PRO A 319 16.38 -11.90 24.69
CA PRO A 319 16.31 -13.34 24.81
C PRO A 319 15.34 -13.72 25.93
N HIS A 320 14.59 -14.81 25.73
CA HIS A 320 13.76 -15.39 26.78
C HIS A 320 14.64 -16.21 27.72
N PRO A 321 14.64 -15.95 29.05
CA PRO A 321 15.59 -16.55 30.00
C PRO A 321 15.53 -18.08 30.05
N ASP A 322 14.35 -18.64 29.78
CA ASP A 322 14.12 -20.09 29.80
C ASP A 322 14.30 -20.79 28.45
N MET A 323 14.71 -20.03 27.43
CA MET A 323 14.98 -20.53 26.09
C MET A 323 16.42 -20.15 25.69
N PRO A 324 17.43 -20.64 26.41
CA PRO A 324 18.83 -20.39 26.08
C PRO A 324 19.20 -21.08 24.77
N SER A 325 20.14 -20.48 24.04
CA SER A 325 20.68 -21.08 22.82
C SER A 325 21.35 -22.43 23.14
N ASN A 326 21.16 -23.44 22.29
CA ASN A 326 21.68 -24.81 22.40
C ASN A 326 20.96 -25.75 23.39
N VAL A 327 19.76 -25.40 23.86
CA VAL A 327 18.87 -26.33 24.55
C VAL A 327 17.71 -26.70 23.63
N SER A 328 17.26 -27.95 23.67
CA SER A 328 16.07 -28.39 22.95
C SER A 328 14.87 -27.53 23.34
N MET A 329 14.16 -27.01 22.33
CA MET A 329 12.96 -26.22 22.53
C MET A 329 11.87 -27.06 23.22
N PHE A 330 11.80 -28.36 22.88
CA PHE A 330 10.88 -29.30 23.53
C PHE A 330 11.22 -29.49 25.01
N ASP A 331 12.49 -29.66 25.37
CA ASP A 331 12.89 -29.83 26.77
C ASP A 331 12.57 -28.59 27.61
N SER A 332 12.74 -27.38 27.04
CA SER A 332 12.34 -26.14 27.71
C SER A 332 10.83 -26.04 27.93
N ILE A 333 10.03 -26.35 26.90
CA ILE A 333 8.55 -26.32 26.97
C ILE A 333 8.02 -27.39 27.93
N LEU A 334 8.64 -28.57 27.99
CA LEU A 334 8.24 -29.65 28.91
C LEU A 334 8.46 -29.28 30.38
N LYS A 335 9.45 -28.43 30.68
CA LYS A 335 9.71 -27.99 32.06
C LYS A 335 8.67 -26.98 32.55
N LYS A 336 8.21 -26.08 31.67
CA LYS A 336 7.19 -25.09 31.98
C LYS A 336 6.63 -24.42 30.73
N ASP A 337 5.43 -23.86 30.87
CA ASP A 337 4.83 -23.02 29.83
C ASP A 337 5.70 -21.78 29.55
N ILE A 338 5.83 -21.45 28.26
CA ILE A 338 6.64 -20.33 27.77
C ILE A 338 5.72 -19.32 27.08
N MET A 339 5.78 -18.06 27.52
CA MET A 339 5.03 -16.95 26.90
C MET A 339 6.00 -15.99 26.20
N LEU A 340 5.87 -15.88 24.88
CA LEU A 340 6.62 -14.90 24.09
C LEU A 340 5.75 -13.67 23.84
N HIS A 341 6.31 -12.49 24.11
CA HIS A 341 5.67 -11.21 23.79
C HIS A 341 6.41 -10.52 22.65
N PHE A 342 5.77 -10.41 21.48
CA PHE A 342 6.31 -9.70 20.32
C PHE A 342 5.95 -8.20 20.38
N PRO A 343 6.76 -7.28 19.84
CA PRO A 343 8.06 -7.50 19.19
C PRO A 343 9.25 -7.59 20.18
N TYR A 344 9.01 -7.59 21.50
CA TYR A 344 10.09 -7.60 22.51
C TYR A 344 10.90 -8.90 22.51
N HIS A 345 10.29 -10.05 22.22
CA HIS A 345 10.99 -11.30 21.97
C HIS A 345 11.10 -11.56 20.46
N SER A 346 12.07 -12.38 20.07
CA SER A 346 12.28 -12.70 18.66
C SER A 346 11.29 -13.76 18.16
N PHE A 347 10.69 -13.54 16.98
CA PHE A 347 9.92 -14.57 16.28
C PHE A 347 10.77 -15.78 15.86
N GLN A 348 12.10 -15.64 15.92
CA GLN A 348 13.06 -16.70 15.66
C GLN A 348 12.83 -17.95 16.54
N TYR A 349 12.31 -17.80 17.77
CA TYR A 349 11.98 -18.95 18.63
C TYR A 349 10.93 -19.88 17.98
N ILE A 350 9.92 -19.33 17.30
CA ILE A 350 8.93 -20.16 16.59
C ILE A 350 9.58 -20.87 15.41
N LEU A 351 10.49 -20.20 14.70
CA LEU A 351 11.22 -20.80 13.58
C LEU A 351 12.15 -21.92 14.04
N GLU A 352 12.86 -21.74 15.15
CA GLU A 352 13.76 -22.76 15.71
C GLU A 352 12.99 -23.96 16.22
N TRP A 353 11.86 -23.74 16.91
CA TRP A 353 11.00 -24.82 17.34
C TRP A 353 10.47 -25.65 16.16
N LEU A 354 10.04 -24.99 15.08
CA LEU A 354 9.59 -25.69 13.87
C LEU A 354 10.74 -26.41 13.14
N ARG A 355 11.95 -25.84 13.13
CA ARG A 355 13.13 -26.49 12.56
C ARG A 355 13.51 -27.75 13.33
N GLU A 356 13.57 -27.67 14.66
CA GLU A 356 13.79 -28.82 15.52
C GLU A 356 12.71 -29.88 15.30
N ALA A 357 11.44 -29.46 15.33
CA ALA A 357 10.29 -30.32 15.08
C ALA A 357 10.30 -30.97 13.68
N SER A 358 10.95 -30.36 12.69
CA SER A 358 11.02 -30.90 11.32
C SER A 358 11.98 -32.08 11.20
N ILE A 359 13.03 -32.14 12.01
CA ILE A 359 14.08 -33.18 11.94
C ILE A 359 14.03 -34.18 13.09
N ASP A 360 13.42 -33.84 14.23
CA ASP A 360 13.34 -34.74 15.38
C ASP A 360 12.63 -36.07 15.00
N PRO A 361 13.25 -37.24 15.19
CA PRO A 361 12.62 -38.53 14.92
C PRO A 361 11.42 -38.85 15.82
N LYS A 362 11.29 -38.19 16.99
CA LYS A 362 10.17 -38.38 17.92
C LYS A 362 8.90 -37.67 17.46
N VAL A 363 9.02 -36.64 16.62
CA VAL A 363 7.87 -35.87 16.12
C VAL A 363 7.17 -36.64 14.99
N ARG A 364 5.90 -36.98 15.22
CA ARG A 364 5.07 -37.73 14.26
C ARG A 364 4.27 -36.84 13.32
N SER A 365 3.75 -35.72 13.84
CA SER A 365 2.83 -34.86 13.10
C SER A 365 2.96 -33.40 13.52
N ILE A 366 2.75 -32.48 12.59
CA ILE A 366 2.69 -31.04 12.84
C ILE A 366 1.35 -30.52 12.30
N LYS A 367 0.62 -29.78 13.12
CA LYS A 367 -0.63 -29.11 12.72
C LYS A 367 -0.53 -27.63 12.96
N MET A 368 -0.83 -26.80 11.96
CA MET A 368 -0.71 -25.35 12.09
C MET A 368 -1.78 -24.60 11.30
N THR A 369 -2.17 -23.43 11.79
CA THR A 369 -3.15 -22.55 11.14
C THR A 369 -2.46 -21.31 10.62
N PHE A 370 -2.71 -20.96 9.36
CA PHE A 370 -2.21 -19.76 8.71
C PHE A 370 -3.35 -18.89 8.23
N TYR A 371 -3.34 -17.65 8.70
CA TYR A 371 -4.24 -16.62 8.20
C TYR A 371 -3.61 -15.91 6.99
N ARG A 372 -2.36 -15.45 7.11
CA ARG A 372 -1.62 -14.76 6.04
C ARG A 372 -0.20 -15.28 5.96
N ALA A 373 0.22 -15.68 4.77
CA ALA A 373 1.58 -16.11 4.51
C ALA A 373 2.38 -15.00 3.84
N ALA A 374 3.54 -14.67 4.42
CA ALA A 374 4.51 -13.80 3.74
C ALA A 374 4.99 -14.49 2.45
N ARG A 375 5.28 -13.70 1.39
CA ARG A 375 5.79 -14.23 0.10
C ARG A 375 6.99 -15.17 0.29
N ASP A 376 7.92 -14.80 1.17
CA ASP A 376 9.09 -15.60 1.55
C ASP A 376 8.98 -16.14 2.98
N SER A 377 7.94 -16.93 3.25
CA SER A 377 7.70 -17.50 4.58
C SER A 377 8.69 -18.62 4.95
N LYS A 378 9.59 -18.31 5.90
CA LYS A 378 10.49 -19.29 6.54
C LYS A 378 9.71 -20.39 7.28
N VAL A 379 8.53 -20.06 7.81
CA VAL A 379 7.64 -21.01 8.47
C VAL A 379 7.15 -22.07 7.49
N MET A 380 6.66 -21.65 6.31
CA MET A 380 6.17 -22.59 5.30
C MET A 380 7.28 -23.51 4.80
N ASN A 381 8.49 -22.99 4.59
CA ASN A 381 9.65 -23.80 4.22
C ASN A 381 10.02 -24.83 5.30
N ALA A 382 9.89 -24.50 6.58
CA ALA A 382 10.13 -25.45 7.67
C ALA A 382 9.09 -26.60 7.67
N LEU A 383 7.82 -26.28 7.38
CA LEU A 383 6.76 -27.29 7.25
C LEU A 383 6.95 -28.20 6.05
N ILE A 384 7.39 -27.65 4.91
CA ILE A 384 7.79 -28.46 3.74
C ILE A 384 8.91 -29.42 4.11
N ASN A 385 9.94 -28.94 4.82
CA ASN A 385 11.04 -29.79 5.28
C ASN A 385 10.53 -30.92 6.21
N ALA A 386 9.62 -30.61 7.13
CA ALA A 386 9.03 -31.61 8.00
C ALA A 386 8.28 -32.72 7.22
N ALA A 387 7.51 -32.34 6.18
CA ALA A 387 6.82 -33.30 5.32
C ALA A 387 7.82 -34.18 4.54
N ARG A 388 8.89 -33.60 4.01
CA ARG A 388 9.98 -34.33 3.35
C ARG A 388 10.69 -35.32 4.28
N ASN A 389 10.77 -35.02 5.58
CA ASN A 389 11.28 -35.93 6.61
C ASN A 389 10.25 -36.98 7.07
N GLY A 390 9.15 -37.16 6.33
CA GLY A 390 8.14 -38.19 6.58
C GLY A 390 7.14 -37.86 7.70
N LYS A 391 7.08 -36.61 8.16
CA LYS A 391 6.13 -36.20 9.21
C LYS A 391 4.76 -35.90 8.62
N TYR A 392 3.70 -36.24 9.34
CA TYR A 392 2.34 -35.89 8.92
C TYR A 392 2.07 -34.40 9.18
N VAL A 393 2.20 -33.58 8.14
CA VAL A 393 1.95 -32.14 8.24
C VAL A 393 0.55 -31.82 7.78
N THR A 394 -0.23 -31.14 8.62
CA THR A 394 -1.56 -30.61 8.27
C THR A 394 -1.59 -29.11 8.50
N VAL A 395 -2.02 -28.37 7.50
CA VAL A 395 -2.05 -26.92 7.53
C VAL A 395 -3.45 -26.42 7.19
N PHE A 396 -4.04 -25.64 8.09
CA PHE A 396 -5.26 -24.89 7.81
C PHE A 396 -4.87 -23.54 7.19
N MET A 397 -5.38 -23.21 6.01
CA MET A 397 -5.11 -21.93 5.34
C MET A 397 -6.40 -21.17 5.08
N GLU A 398 -6.44 -19.92 5.56
CA GLU A 398 -7.45 -18.95 5.16
C GLU A 398 -7.11 -18.42 3.78
N LEU A 399 -7.79 -18.94 2.76
CA LEU A 399 -7.55 -18.50 1.39
C LEU A 399 -8.12 -17.09 1.18
N GLN A 400 -9.24 -16.73 1.80
CA GLN A 400 -9.90 -15.44 1.60
C GLN A 400 -9.24 -14.28 2.37
N ALA A 401 -8.00 -14.46 2.85
CA ALA A 401 -7.28 -13.43 3.58
C ALA A 401 -6.99 -12.23 2.68
N ARG A 402 -7.61 -11.10 3.03
CA ARG A 402 -7.60 -9.88 2.21
C ARG A 402 -6.17 -9.39 1.95
N PHE A 403 -5.89 -9.08 0.68
CA PHE A 403 -4.62 -8.55 0.14
C PHE A 403 -3.44 -9.53 0.08
N ASP A 404 -3.59 -10.74 0.64
CA ASP A 404 -2.56 -11.78 0.66
C ASP A 404 -3.01 -13.03 -0.13
N GLU A 405 -4.09 -12.92 -0.90
CA GLU A 405 -4.73 -14.04 -1.60
C GLU A 405 -3.74 -14.74 -2.56
N GLU A 406 -2.99 -13.96 -3.34
CA GLU A 406 -1.97 -14.49 -4.27
C GLU A 406 -0.87 -15.27 -3.53
N ALA A 407 -0.40 -14.76 -2.40
CA ALA A 407 0.63 -15.41 -1.60
C ALA A 407 0.10 -16.69 -0.96
N ASN A 408 -1.13 -16.67 -0.44
CA ASN A 408 -1.78 -17.84 0.15
C ASN A 408 -2.06 -18.91 -0.92
N ILE A 409 -2.49 -18.53 -2.13
CA ILE A 409 -2.64 -19.45 -3.27
C ILE A 409 -1.29 -20.10 -3.62
N TYR A 410 -0.24 -19.30 -3.77
CA TYR A 410 1.10 -19.79 -4.09
C TYR A 410 1.60 -20.80 -3.05
N TRP A 411 1.49 -20.47 -1.76
CA TRP A 411 1.93 -21.38 -0.70
C TRP A 411 1.06 -22.62 -0.59
N THR A 412 -0.24 -22.52 -0.87
CA THR A 412 -1.14 -23.68 -0.89
C THR A 412 -0.67 -24.70 -1.92
N ASN A 413 -0.44 -24.26 -3.16
CA ASN A 413 0.04 -25.15 -4.23
C ASN A 413 1.38 -25.79 -3.84
N LYS A 414 2.34 -24.96 -3.40
CA LYS A 414 3.68 -25.42 -3.01
C LYS A 414 3.67 -26.42 -1.84
N LEU A 415 2.78 -26.24 -0.86
CA LEU A 415 2.65 -27.17 0.26
C LEU A 415 2.01 -28.49 -0.17
N GLN A 416 0.99 -28.44 -1.05
CA GLN A 416 0.34 -29.64 -1.58
C GLN A 416 1.28 -30.51 -2.40
N ASP A 417 2.11 -29.88 -3.25
CA ASP A 417 3.14 -30.57 -4.06
C ASP A 417 4.14 -31.36 -3.20
N GLU A 418 4.35 -30.92 -1.95
CA GLU A 418 5.28 -31.51 -0.99
C GLU A 418 4.60 -32.48 0.00
N GLY A 419 3.35 -32.88 -0.28
CA GLY A 419 2.61 -33.86 0.51
C GLY A 419 2.00 -33.32 1.81
N VAL A 420 1.97 -32.01 2.01
CA VAL A 420 1.29 -31.39 3.16
C VAL A 420 -0.22 -31.45 2.97
N LYS A 421 -0.95 -31.93 3.99
CA LYS A 421 -2.42 -31.92 3.96
C LYS A 421 -2.93 -30.51 4.22
N ILE A 422 -3.57 -29.90 3.23
CA ILE A 422 -4.21 -28.59 3.38
C ILE A 422 -5.69 -28.73 3.74
N ILE A 423 -6.11 -27.98 4.75
CA ILE A 423 -7.52 -27.74 5.09
C ILE A 423 -7.81 -26.28 4.71
N LYS A 424 -8.90 -26.07 3.97
CA LYS A 424 -9.30 -24.75 3.46
C LYS A 424 -10.55 -24.28 4.22
N THR A 425 -10.71 -22.98 4.37
CA THR A 425 -12.02 -22.39 4.70
C THR A 425 -13.02 -22.76 3.59
N ILE A 426 -14.22 -23.19 3.98
CA ILE A 426 -15.33 -23.47 3.07
C ILE A 426 -15.99 -22.14 2.69
#